data_AF-A0A959UBZ9-F1
#
_entry.id   AF-A0A959UBZ9-F1
#
_cell.length_a   1.000
_cell.length_b   1.000
_cell.length_c   1.000
_cell.angle_alpha   90.00
_cell.angle_beta   90.00
_cell.angle_gamma   90.00
#
_symmetry.space_group_name_H-M   'P 1'
#
loop_
_entity.id
_entity.type
_entity.pdbx_description
1 polymer ?
#
loop_
_entity_poly.entity_id
_entity_poly.type
_entity_poly.pdbx_seq_one_letter_code
_entity_poly.pdbx_strand_id
1 'polypeptide(L)'
;MAHNFKTYNQQQNWLFPPSIEELIPSDHPVRIVNGVIEQIDLQNLIDSYSSEGAASYHPKMLLKVMVYAYMDNIYSSRKIEKA
;
A
#
# COMPACT_ATOMS: atom_id res chain seq x y z
N MET A 1 -14.56 -12.47 -9.70
CA MET A 1 -15.23 -12.53 -8.38
C MET A 1 -14.95 -11.20 -7.68
N ALA A 2 -15.92 -10.60 -6.97
CA ALA A 2 -15.70 -9.31 -6.32
C ALA A 2 -15.07 -9.53 -4.94
N HIS A 3 -13.80 -9.17 -4.78
CA HIS A 3 -13.14 -9.22 -3.47
C HIS A 3 -13.61 -8.05 -2.60
N ASN A 4 -13.76 -8.31 -1.29
CA ASN A 4 -14.17 -7.29 -0.33
C ASN A 4 -12.96 -6.51 0.19
N PHE A 5 -12.47 -5.56 -0.61
CA PHE A 5 -11.39 -4.65 -0.20
C PHE A 5 -11.91 -3.26 0.13
N LYS A 6 -11.25 -2.60 1.08
CA LYS A 6 -11.39 -1.16 1.29
C LYS A 6 -10.91 -0.41 0.06
N THR A 7 -11.58 0.70 -0.27
CA THR A 7 -11.19 1.58 -1.38
C THR A 7 -9.72 2.01 -1.21
N TYR A 8 -8.92 1.74 -2.23
CA TYR A 8 -7.50 2.07 -2.25
C TYR A 8 -7.23 3.01 -3.43
N ASN A 9 -7.00 4.28 -3.14
CA ASN A 9 -6.63 5.30 -4.10
C ASN A 9 -5.50 6.16 -3.52
N GLN A 10 -4.27 5.98 -4.01
CA GLN A 10 -3.13 6.80 -3.57
C GLN A 10 -3.15 8.22 -4.12
N GLN A 11 -3.84 8.43 -5.24
CA GLN A 11 -3.96 9.74 -5.91
C GLN A 11 -5.19 10.51 -5.42
N GLN A 12 -5.72 10.13 -4.25
CA GLN A 12 -6.88 10.80 -3.67
C GLN A 12 -6.47 12.20 -3.22
N ASN A 13 -7.00 13.20 -3.94
CA ASN A 13 -6.84 14.60 -3.57
C ASN A 13 -7.73 14.97 -2.40
N TRP A 14 -7.24 15.91 -1.58
CA TRP A 14 -8.05 16.58 -0.58
C TRP A 14 -8.92 17.66 -1.22
N LEU A 15 -9.95 18.10 -0.50
CA LEU A 15 -10.83 19.17 -0.95
C LEU A 15 -10.06 20.49 -1.16
N PHE A 16 -9.00 20.70 -0.38
CA PHE A 16 -8.12 21.85 -0.46
C PHE A 16 -6.65 21.39 -0.56
N PRO A 17 -5.76 22.17 -1.22
CA PRO A 17 -4.34 21.87 -1.28
C PRO A 17 -3.68 21.83 0.12
N PRO A 18 -2.55 21.11 0.28
CA PRO A 18 -1.80 20.36 -0.73
C PRO A 18 -2.29 18.91 -0.92
N SER A 19 -1.90 18.28 -2.03
CA SER A 19 -2.11 16.83 -2.24
C SER A 19 -1.11 15.99 -1.42
N ILE A 20 -1.42 14.71 -1.16
CA ILE A 20 -0.49 13.80 -0.46
C ILE A 20 0.83 13.65 -1.25
N GLU A 21 0.77 13.64 -2.59
CA GLU A 21 1.97 13.55 -3.42
C GLU A 21 2.89 14.77 -3.30
N GLU A 22 2.33 15.97 -3.08
CA GLU A 22 3.10 17.19 -2.86
C GLU A 22 3.77 17.23 -1.48
N LEU A 23 3.19 16.54 -0.49
CA LEU A 23 3.74 16.45 0.86
C LEU A 23 4.96 15.52 0.95
N ILE A 24 5.14 14.61 -0.02
CA ILE A 24 6.25 13.66 -0.04
C ILE A 24 7.37 14.23 -0.92
N PRO A 25 8.61 14.38 -0.41
CA PRO A 25 9.74 14.83 -1.22
C PRO A 25 9.95 13.99 -2.49
N SER A 26 10.43 14.61 -3.57
CA SER A 26 10.65 13.93 -4.86
C SER A 26 11.75 12.86 -4.80
N ASP A 27 12.68 12.98 -3.87
CA ASP A 27 13.79 12.07 -3.60
C ASP A 27 13.47 11.01 -2.53
N HIS A 28 12.25 11.01 -1.97
CA HIS A 28 11.90 10.09 -0.89
C HIS A 28 11.86 8.62 -1.38
N PRO A 29 12.49 7.66 -0.67
CA PRO A 29 12.62 6.27 -1.10
C PRO A 29 11.28 5.56 -1.34
N VAL A 30 10.20 5.98 -0.67
CA VAL A 30 8.84 5.46 -0.87
C VAL A 30 8.37 5.55 -2.33
N ARG A 31 8.87 6.51 -3.12
CA ARG A 31 8.53 6.66 -4.53
C ARG A 31 9.09 5.51 -5.37
N ILE A 32 10.29 5.04 -5.04
CA ILE A 32 10.92 3.87 -5.67
C ILE A 32 10.10 2.62 -5.32
N VAL A 33 9.75 2.44 -4.04
CA VAL A 33 8.89 1.33 -3.60
C VAL A 33 7.57 1.34 -4.36
N ASN A 34 6.92 2.50 -4.46
CA ASN A 34 5.66 2.64 -5.18
C ASN A 34 5.80 2.25 -6.66
N GLY A 35 6.81 2.78 -7.35
CA GLY A 35 7.06 2.50 -8.76
C GLY A 35 7.35 1.03 -9.04
N VAL A 36 8.13 0.37 -8.18
CA VAL A 36 8.43 -1.06 -8.31
C VAL A 36 7.18 -1.90 -8.09
N ILE A 37 6.44 -1.67 -7.00
CA ILE A 37 5.26 -2.48 -6.66
C ILE A 37 4.11 -2.30 -7.65
N GLU A 38 3.97 -1.12 -8.29
CA GLU A 38 2.96 -0.93 -9.34
C GLU A 38 3.20 -1.78 -10.61
N GLN A 39 4.44 -2.18 -10.86
CA GLN A 39 4.80 -3.01 -12.03
C GLN A 39 4.65 -4.52 -11.78
N ILE A 40 4.43 -4.94 -10.53
CA ILE A 40 4.29 -6.35 -10.17
C ILE A 40 2.85 -6.81 -10.42
N ASP A 41 2.71 -7.93 -11.13
CA ASP A 41 1.43 -8.61 -11.26
C ASP A 41 1.06 -9.32 -9.95
N LEU A 42 -0.03 -8.87 -9.32
CA LEU A 42 -0.53 -9.39 -8.05
C LEU A 42 -1.86 -10.13 -8.20
N GLN A 43 -2.30 -10.46 -9.43
CA GLN A 43 -3.58 -11.12 -9.67
C GLN A 43 -3.73 -12.41 -8.86
N ASN A 44 -2.76 -13.32 -8.94
CA ASN A 44 -2.79 -14.58 -8.18
C ASN A 44 -2.90 -14.38 -6.66
N LEU A 45 -2.26 -13.33 -6.13
CA LEU A 45 -2.36 -12.99 -4.72
C LEU A 45 -3.75 -12.45 -4.40
N ILE A 46 -4.26 -11.52 -5.20
CA ILE A 46 -5.61 -10.96 -5.04
C ILE A 46 -6.67 -12.06 -5.08
N ASP A 47 -6.57 -12.98 -6.04
CA ASP A 47 -7.52 -14.09 -6.24
C ASP A 47 -7.56 -15.06 -5.04
N SER A 48 -6.47 -15.14 -4.26
CA SER A 48 -6.40 -15.94 -3.05
C SER A 48 -7.17 -15.36 -1.85
N TYR A 49 -7.57 -14.08 -1.90
CA TYR A 49 -8.31 -13.45 -0.81
C TYR A 49 -9.78 -13.83 -0.85
N SER A 50 -10.29 -14.24 0.32
CA SER A 50 -11.73 -14.47 0.53
C SER A 50 -12.52 -13.17 0.30
N SER A 51 -13.67 -13.30 -0.36
CA SER A 51 -14.66 -12.22 -0.48
C SER A 51 -15.57 -12.11 0.75
N GLU A 52 -15.50 -13.07 1.68
CA GLU A 52 -16.35 -13.15 2.85
C GLU A 52 -15.73 -12.44 4.06
N GLY A 53 -16.58 -11.99 4.98
CA GLY A 53 -16.16 -11.31 6.20
C GLY A 53 -15.93 -9.80 6.03
N ALA A 54 -15.11 -9.23 6.90
CA ALA A 54 -14.85 -7.79 6.93
C ALA A 54 -13.97 -7.34 5.76
N ALA A 55 -14.19 -6.10 5.31
CA ALA A 55 -13.42 -5.51 4.21
C ALA A 55 -11.92 -5.45 4.56
N SER A 56 -11.12 -6.16 3.78
CA SER A 56 -9.67 -6.25 3.95
C SER A 56 -8.97 -5.04 3.32
N TYR A 57 -7.74 -4.73 3.77
CA TYR A 57 -6.90 -3.78 3.06
C TYR A 57 -6.43 -4.38 1.73
N HIS A 58 -6.21 -3.52 0.73
CA HIS A 58 -5.78 -3.97 -0.59
C HIS A 58 -4.38 -4.62 -0.51
N PRO A 59 -4.16 -5.84 -1.07
CA PRO A 59 -2.88 -6.55 -0.95
C PRO A 59 -1.68 -5.73 -1.48
N LYS A 60 -1.87 -5.02 -2.60
CA LYS A 60 -0.88 -4.07 -3.14
C LYS A 60 -0.46 -2.98 -2.13
N MET A 61 -1.39 -2.45 -1.34
CA MET A 61 -1.11 -1.45 -0.31
C MET A 61 -0.27 -2.05 0.81
N LEU A 62 -0.67 -3.21 1.33
CA LEU A 62 0.05 -3.92 2.38
C LEU A 62 1.47 -4.30 1.94
N LEU A 63 1.64 -4.72 0.68
CA LEU A 63 2.94 -5.05 0.12
C LEU A 63 3.88 -3.83 0.10
N LYS A 64 3.38 -2.65 -0.27
CA LYS A 64 4.18 -1.40 -0.22
C LYS A 64 4.64 -1.08 1.19
N VAL A 65 3.75 -1.20 2.18
CA VAL A 65 4.09 -0.97 3.60
C VAL A 65 5.16 -1.95 4.07
N MET A 66 5.00 -3.23 3.74
CA MET A 66 5.94 -4.29 4.12
C MET A 66 7.33 -4.06 3.52
N VAL A 67 7.40 -3.76 2.21
CA VAL A 67 8.68 -3.51 1.53
C VAL A 67 9.34 -2.24 2.06
N TYR A 68 8.58 -1.17 2.28
CA TYR A 68 9.12 0.06 2.85
C TYR A 68 9.68 -0.17 4.26
N ALA A 69 8.94 -0.86 5.13
CA ALA A 69 9.43 -1.18 6.47
C ALA A 69 10.70 -2.05 6.46
N TYR A 70 10.85 -2.92 5.46
CA TYR A 70 12.05 -3.74 5.31
C TYR A 70 13.26 -2.90 4.91
N MET A 71 13.07 -1.80 4.16
CA MET A 71 14.14 -0.82 3.91
C MET A 71 14.63 -0.17 5.21
N ASP A 72 13.72 0.02 6.18
CA ASP A 72 14.03 0.57 7.51
C ASP A 72 14.49 -0.51 8.53
N ASN A 73 14.78 -1.74 8.07
CA ASN A 73 15.16 -2.88 8.90
C ASN A 73 14.09 -3.30 9.94
N ILE A 74 12.82 -3.01 9.68
CA ILE A 74 11.68 -3.39 10.53
C ILE A 74 10.96 -4.59 9.91
N TYR A 75 11.30 -5.79 10.39
CA TYR A 75 10.76 -7.04 9.83
C TYR A 75 9.54 -7.61 10.58
N SER A 76 9.33 -7.21 11.83
CA SER A 76 8.24 -7.72 12.66
C SER A 76 6.94 -7.00 12.35
N SER A 77 5.88 -7.73 12.00
CA SER A 77 4.55 -7.16 11.76
C SER A 77 4.05 -6.26 12.92
N ARG A 78 4.31 -6.66 14.17
CA ARG A 78 3.99 -5.86 15.37
C ARG A 78 4.85 -4.60 15.50
N LYS A 79 6.07 -4.59 14.96
CA LYS A 79 6.89 -3.37 14.93
C LYS A 79 6.45 -2.45 13.79
N ILE A 80 6.08 -3.01 12.63
CA ILE A 80 5.52 -2.26 11.50
C ILE A 80 4.24 -1.55 11.90
N GLU A 81 3.37 -2.21 12.67
CA GLU A 81 2.11 -1.61 13.16
C GLU A 81 2.31 -0.46 14.16
N LYS A 82 3.47 -0.40 14.82
CA LYS A 82 3.80 0.64 15.82
C LYS A 82 4.62 1.81 15.29
N ALA A 83 5.27 1.64 14.13
CA ALA A 83 6.13 2.65 13.52
C ALA A 83 5.28 3.75 12.86
#